data_AF-U7TUI5-F1
#
_entry.id   AF-U7TUI5-F1
#
_cell.length_a   1.000
_cell.length_b   1.000
_cell.length_c   1.000
_cell.angle_alpha   90.00
_cell.angle_beta   90.00
_cell.angle_gamma   90.00
#
_symmetry.space_group_name_H-M   'P 1'
#
loop_
_entity.id
_entity.type
_entity.pdbx_description
1 polymer ?
#
loop_
_entity_poly.entity_id
_entity_poly.type
_entity_poly.pdbx_seq_one_letter_code
_entity_poly.pdbx_strand_id
1 'polypeptide(L)'
;MKFSINRQKTIEIIGEYSNILKDNPVKPSLAGLFIQAKNNQVVFKGANTEIELIRYANCEIESEGQVLIKPALLLEYIKLLEGENINFEKKDGYLIVNNAEFSILDDNTYPELTEIIPIVIASENTVKFTMSLEKVKFLTNSSASTDTLFNSIKMIFKDNILELVSTDSFRLIYMKKELNNTINKDILVPGDSIGVLYKIFKDLDEEFSLAASDDRLIVTWKDAYFTCKLLSLSFPDFRPLINNTNHDKRFEFNREELNLALKKVISVTKNSSDSKNVATFNFKGNQLLISGVSANAKINQKVNMIKSGEDLKLGMNCKYIKEFMDNVDKNIIIDATNSSSMLRFMEEGNENYIYLIMPVNIRV
;
A
#
# COMPACT_ATOMS: atom_id res chain seq x y z
N MET A 1 12.16 -23.19 -27.42
CA MET A 1 12.48 -22.22 -26.36
C MET A 1 13.73 -22.70 -25.64
N LYS A 2 14.84 -21.99 -25.81
CA LYS A 2 16.10 -22.23 -25.12
C LYS A 2 16.87 -20.91 -25.02
N PHE A 3 17.24 -20.50 -23.81
CA PHE A 3 17.93 -19.22 -23.56
C PHE A 3 18.74 -19.24 -22.26
N SER A 4 19.70 -18.32 -22.14
CA SER A 4 20.50 -18.10 -20.95
C SER A 4 20.36 -16.67 -20.46
N ILE A 5 20.11 -16.47 -19.17
CA ILE A 5 19.84 -15.15 -18.56
C ILE A 5 20.55 -15.02 -17.21
N ASN A 6 20.90 -13.78 -16.84
CA ASN A 6 21.48 -13.48 -15.54
C ASN A 6 20.57 -13.95 -14.38
N ARG A 7 21.17 -14.69 -13.44
CA ARG A 7 20.49 -15.28 -12.29
C ARG A 7 19.89 -14.23 -11.37
N GLN A 8 20.64 -13.19 -11.03
CA GLN A 8 20.19 -12.17 -10.08
C GLN A 8 19.02 -11.36 -10.65
N LYS A 9 19.09 -10.97 -11.93
CA LYS A 9 17.98 -10.32 -12.64
C LYS A 9 16.73 -11.21 -12.67
N THR A 10 16.90 -12.52 -12.84
CA THR A 10 15.77 -13.47 -12.83
C THR A 10 15.14 -13.61 -11.45
N ILE A 11 15.93 -13.63 -10.37
CA ILE A 11 15.42 -13.67 -8.99
C ILE A 11 14.60 -12.41 -8.70
N GLU A 12 15.10 -11.23 -9.09
CA GLU A 12 14.39 -9.95 -8.95
C GLU A 12 13.04 -10.01 -9.68
N ILE A 13 13.06 -10.30 -10.98
CA ILE A 13 11.85 -10.33 -11.82
C ILE A 13 10.82 -11.35 -11.32
N ILE A 14 11.23 -12.61 -11.10
CA ILE A 14 10.30 -13.66 -10.65
C ILE A 14 9.78 -13.38 -9.24
N GLY A 15 10.58 -12.73 -8.39
CA GLY A 15 10.21 -12.29 -7.05
C GLY A 15 8.98 -11.37 -7.04
N GLU A 16 8.87 -10.46 -8.00
CA GLU A 16 7.73 -9.53 -8.09
C GLU A 16 6.41 -10.25 -8.35
N TYR A 17 6.43 -11.29 -9.18
CA TYR A 17 5.24 -12.06 -9.53
C TYR A 17 4.65 -12.84 -8.34
N SER A 18 5.44 -13.12 -7.30
CA SER A 18 4.92 -13.71 -6.06
C SER A 18 3.90 -12.81 -5.33
N ASN A 19 3.92 -11.50 -5.61
CA ASN A 19 2.96 -10.55 -5.05
C ASN A 19 1.64 -10.50 -5.85
N ILE A 20 1.65 -11.01 -7.08
CA ILE A 20 0.54 -10.88 -8.04
C ILE A 20 -0.16 -12.21 -8.27
N LEU A 21 0.63 -13.25 -8.52
CA LEU A 21 0.17 -14.58 -8.90
C LEU A 21 -0.14 -15.40 -7.66
N LYS A 22 -1.42 -15.70 -7.48
CA LYS A 22 -1.94 -16.54 -6.39
C LYS A 22 -2.70 -17.71 -7.00
N ASP A 23 -2.81 -18.80 -6.25
CA ASP A 23 -3.63 -19.93 -6.68
C ASP A 23 -5.09 -19.48 -6.89
N ASN A 24 -5.62 -19.81 -8.06
CA ASN A 24 -6.99 -19.50 -8.44
C ASN A 24 -7.69 -20.81 -8.86
N PRO A 25 -8.54 -21.40 -8.00
CA PRO A 25 -9.22 -22.66 -8.29
C PRO A 25 -10.14 -22.60 -9.52
N VAL A 26 -10.67 -21.42 -9.83
CA VAL A 26 -11.62 -21.20 -10.94
C VAL A 26 -10.89 -21.03 -12.27
N LYS A 27 -9.76 -20.30 -12.27
CA LYS A 27 -8.92 -20.08 -13.44
C LYS A 27 -7.44 -20.38 -13.12
N PRO A 28 -7.04 -21.67 -13.11
CA PRO A 28 -5.68 -22.06 -12.73
C PRO A 28 -4.56 -21.43 -13.56
N SER A 29 -4.82 -21.11 -14.84
CA SER A 29 -3.85 -20.46 -15.73
C SER A 29 -3.43 -19.07 -15.21
N LEU A 30 -4.29 -18.34 -14.49
CA LEU A 30 -3.95 -17.05 -13.86
C LEU A 30 -3.00 -17.17 -12.67
N ALA A 31 -2.73 -18.38 -12.18
CA ALA A 31 -1.66 -18.61 -11.20
C ALA A 31 -0.28 -18.75 -11.87
N GLY A 32 -0.23 -18.79 -13.20
CA GLY A 32 0.97 -19.02 -13.98
C GLY A 32 1.70 -17.73 -14.37
N LEU A 33 3.03 -17.82 -14.38
CA LEU A 33 3.96 -16.88 -14.97
C LEU A 33 4.21 -17.31 -16.42
N PHE A 34 3.81 -16.47 -17.37
CA PHE A 34 4.06 -16.70 -18.78
C PHE A 34 5.44 -16.16 -19.15
N ILE A 35 6.29 -17.01 -19.72
CA ILE A 35 7.67 -16.69 -20.11
C ILE A 35 7.78 -16.92 -21.60
N GLN A 36 8.19 -15.89 -22.33
CA GLN A 36 8.38 -15.95 -23.78
C GLN A 36 9.77 -15.44 -24.14
N ALA A 37 10.53 -16.25 -24.85
CA ALA A 37 11.83 -15.89 -25.41
C ALA A 37 11.66 -15.62 -26.91
N LYS A 38 11.91 -14.37 -27.33
CA LYS A 38 11.80 -13.93 -28.73
C LYS A 38 12.72 -12.73 -28.99
N ASN A 39 13.33 -12.63 -30.18
CA ASN A 39 14.12 -11.46 -30.59
C ASN A 39 15.20 -11.00 -29.58
N ASN A 40 15.99 -11.92 -29.01
CA ASN A 40 17.00 -11.67 -27.96
C ASN A 40 16.47 -10.99 -26.67
N GLN A 41 15.17 -11.14 -26.41
CA GLN A 41 14.52 -10.66 -25.20
C GLN A 41 13.62 -11.74 -24.62
N VAL A 42 13.66 -11.88 -23.30
CA VAL A 42 12.68 -12.67 -22.56
C VAL A 42 11.66 -11.72 -21.94
N VAL A 43 10.40 -12.03 -22.18
CA VAL A 43 9.25 -11.35 -21.62
C VAL A 43 8.63 -12.24 -20.56
N PHE A 44 8.50 -11.71 -19.35
CA PHE A 44 7.77 -12.30 -18.27
C PHE A 44 6.43 -11.58 -18.19
N LYS A 45 5.33 -12.33 -18.10
CA LYS A 45 3.97 -11.79 -18.07
C LYS A 45 3.19 -12.48 -16.96
N GLY A 46 2.53 -11.68 -16.12
CA GLY A 46 1.74 -12.15 -14.99
C GLY A 46 0.53 -11.26 -14.79
N ALA A 47 -0.64 -11.86 -14.60
CA ALA A 47 -1.86 -11.11 -14.35
C ALA A 47 -2.79 -11.82 -13.37
N ASN A 48 -3.58 -11.03 -12.66
CA ASN A 48 -4.79 -11.48 -11.99
C ASN A 48 -5.99 -10.68 -12.53
N THR A 49 -7.13 -10.65 -11.82
CA THR A 49 -8.32 -9.94 -12.32
C THR A 49 -8.17 -8.42 -12.34
N GLU A 50 -7.26 -7.87 -11.53
CA GLU A 50 -7.09 -6.44 -11.30
C GLU A 50 -5.77 -5.89 -11.83
N ILE A 51 -4.71 -6.70 -11.85
CA ILE A 51 -3.33 -6.26 -12.11
C ILE A 51 -2.74 -7.07 -13.25
N GLU A 52 -1.97 -6.39 -14.10
CA GLU A 52 -1.09 -6.98 -15.09
C GLU A 52 0.33 -6.42 -14.88
N LEU A 53 1.33 -7.30 -14.89
CA LEU A 53 2.75 -6.94 -14.86
C LEU A 53 3.45 -7.63 -16.02
N ILE A 54 4.24 -6.85 -16.75
CA ILE A 54 5.12 -7.31 -17.82
C ILE A 54 6.54 -6.85 -17.48
N ARG A 55 7.49 -7.76 -17.52
CA ARG A 55 8.92 -7.49 -17.32
C ARG A 55 9.72 -7.97 -18.51
N TYR A 56 10.70 -7.16 -18.89
CA TYR A 56 11.61 -7.45 -19.99
C TYR A 56 13.02 -7.71 -19.48
N ALA A 57 13.70 -8.63 -20.14
CA ALA A 57 15.12 -8.85 -19.92
C ALA A 57 15.81 -9.26 -21.21
N ASN A 58 16.87 -8.55 -21.57
CA ASN A 58 17.74 -8.96 -22.66
C ASN A 58 18.50 -10.23 -22.27
N CYS A 59 18.58 -11.17 -23.20
CA CYS A 59 19.27 -12.43 -22.98
C CYS A 59 19.71 -13.07 -24.31
N GLU A 60 20.61 -14.05 -24.24
CA GLU A 60 20.99 -14.83 -25.40
C GLU A 60 19.96 -15.94 -25.63
N ILE A 61 19.36 -15.98 -26.83
CA ILE A 61 18.32 -16.94 -27.20
C ILE A 61 18.88 -17.88 -28.27
N GLU A 62 18.92 -19.17 -27.95
CA GLU A 62 19.25 -20.23 -28.92
C GLU A 62 18.01 -20.68 -29.71
N SER A 63 16.84 -20.69 -29.06
CA SER A 63 15.58 -21.11 -29.67
C SER A 63 14.43 -20.30 -29.09
N GLU A 64 13.62 -19.70 -29.94
CA GLU A 64 12.41 -18.98 -29.50
C GLU A 64 11.34 -19.92 -28.95
N GLY A 65 10.39 -19.35 -28.20
CA GLY A 65 9.17 -20.04 -27.78
C GLY A 65 8.68 -19.55 -26.43
N GLN A 66 7.68 -20.25 -25.89
CA GLN A 66 7.01 -19.83 -24.66
C GLN A 66 6.58 -21.01 -23.78
N VAL A 67 6.39 -20.70 -22.50
CA VAL A 67 5.87 -21.60 -21.46
C VAL A 67 5.02 -20.81 -20.46
N LEU A 68 4.11 -21.51 -19.79
CA LEU A 68 3.40 -21.03 -18.62
C LEU A 68 3.76 -21.93 -17.43
N ILE A 69 4.19 -21.37 -16.31
CA ILE A 69 4.64 -22.16 -15.14
C ILE A 69 4.17 -21.55 -13.82
N LYS A 70 4.13 -22.34 -12.75
CA LYS A 70 3.99 -21.77 -11.40
C LYS A 70 5.35 -21.23 -10.93
N PRO A 71 5.48 -19.94 -10.58
CA PRO A 71 6.78 -19.33 -10.32
C PRO A 71 7.36 -19.63 -8.93
N ALA A 72 6.54 -20.00 -7.94
CA ALA A 72 6.97 -20.09 -6.55
C ALA A 72 8.12 -21.08 -6.34
N LEU A 73 7.95 -22.33 -6.78
CA LEU A 73 8.98 -23.36 -6.66
C LEU A 73 10.20 -23.04 -7.53
N LEU A 74 9.99 -22.44 -8.71
CA LEU A 74 11.09 -22.01 -9.57
C LEU A 74 11.95 -20.95 -8.87
N LEU A 75 11.33 -19.96 -8.23
CA LEU A 75 12.04 -18.91 -7.52
C LEU A 75 12.87 -19.47 -6.35
N GLU A 76 12.30 -20.39 -5.58
CA GLU A 76 13.01 -21.09 -4.50
C GLU A 76 14.23 -21.83 -5.04
N TYR A 77 14.07 -22.55 -6.15
CA TYR A 77 15.16 -23.27 -6.80
C TYR A 77 16.27 -22.34 -7.32
N ILE A 78 15.91 -21.29 -8.08
CA ILE A 78 16.89 -20.36 -8.66
C ILE A 78 17.73 -19.67 -7.57
N LYS A 79 17.14 -19.36 -6.41
CA LYS A 79 17.86 -18.79 -5.27
C LYS A 79 18.96 -19.72 -4.73
N LEU A 80 18.85 -21.03 -4.91
CA LEU A 80 19.83 -22.01 -4.48
C LEU A 80 20.91 -22.29 -5.53
N LEU A 81 20.69 -21.90 -6.79
CA LEU A 81 21.69 -22.10 -7.85
C LEU A 81 22.93 -21.23 -7.62
N GLU A 82 24.07 -21.73 -8.07
CA GLU A 82 25.33 -21.00 -8.17
C GLU A 82 25.57 -20.54 -9.61
N GLY A 83 26.46 -19.56 -9.79
CA GLY A 83 26.81 -19.02 -11.11
C GLY A 83 26.07 -17.74 -11.49
N GLU A 84 26.60 -17.07 -12.52
CA GLU A 84 26.08 -15.79 -12.99
C GLU A 84 24.83 -15.94 -13.85
N ASN A 85 24.77 -16.99 -14.67
CA ASN A 85 23.69 -17.25 -15.62
C ASN A 85 22.96 -18.55 -15.32
N ILE A 86 21.69 -18.60 -15.70
CA ILE A 86 20.82 -19.77 -15.62
C ILE A 86 20.26 -20.09 -17.01
N ASN A 87 20.22 -21.38 -17.33
CA ASN A 87 19.76 -21.85 -18.62
C ASN A 87 18.34 -22.37 -18.50
N PHE A 88 17.48 -21.94 -19.44
CA PHE A 88 16.11 -22.39 -19.58
C PHE A 88 15.97 -23.14 -20.89
N GLU A 89 15.34 -24.32 -20.88
CA GLU A 89 15.04 -25.12 -22.07
C GLU A 89 13.66 -25.76 -21.96
N LYS A 90 12.80 -25.57 -22.96
CA LYS A 90 11.54 -26.32 -23.07
C LYS A 90 11.80 -27.62 -23.81
N LYS A 91 11.69 -28.76 -23.13
CA LYS A 91 11.96 -30.09 -23.68
C LYS A 91 11.06 -31.13 -23.02
N ASP A 92 10.59 -32.11 -23.81
CA ASP A 92 9.80 -33.26 -23.35
C ASP A 92 8.57 -32.92 -22.48
N GLY A 93 7.94 -31.76 -22.73
CA GLY A 93 6.77 -31.28 -21.99
C GLY A 93 7.08 -30.55 -20.69
N TYR A 94 8.35 -30.37 -20.36
CA TYR A 94 8.82 -29.67 -19.16
C TYR A 94 9.60 -28.40 -19.51
N LEU A 95 9.69 -27.49 -18.53
CA LEU A 95 10.68 -26.44 -18.52
C LEU A 95 11.88 -26.95 -17.70
N ILE A 96 12.99 -27.22 -18.38
CA ILE A 96 14.26 -27.56 -17.77
C ILE A 96 14.96 -26.24 -17.38
N VAL A 97 15.33 -26.10 -16.11
CA VAL A 97 16.14 -24.99 -15.62
C VAL A 97 17.39 -25.57 -14.99
N ASN A 98 18.54 -25.39 -15.63
CA ASN A 98 19.78 -26.12 -15.34
C ASN A 98 19.53 -27.63 -15.16
N ASN A 99 19.52 -28.14 -13.92
CA ASN A 99 19.42 -29.56 -13.59
C ASN A 99 18.06 -29.97 -13.01
N ALA A 100 17.03 -29.11 -13.12
CA ALA A 100 15.69 -29.39 -12.59
C ALA A 100 14.61 -29.26 -13.68
N GLU A 101 13.56 -30.06 -13.54
CA GLU A 101 12.40 -30.07 -14.43
C GLU A 101 11.18 -29.47 -13.73
N PHE A 102 10.51 -28.52 -14.40
CA PHE A 102 9.31 -27.87 -13.91
C PHE A 102 8.12 -28.17 -14.80
N SER A 103 6.99 -28.54 -14.19
CA SER A 103 5.73 -28.75 -14.91
C SER A 103 5.26 -27.46 -15.59
N ILE A 104 4.90 -27.58 -16.86
CA ILE A 104 4.29 -26.51 -17.64
C ILE A 104 2.77 -26.59 -17.49
N LEU A 105 2.12 -25.45 -17.35
CA LEU A 105 0.67 -25.29 -17.38
C LEU A 105 0.20 -25.08 -18.82
N ASP A 106 -1.06 -25.43 -19.09
CA ASP A 106 -1.70 -25.10 -20.36
C ASP A 106 -1.88 -23.58 -20.51
N ASP A 107 -1.30 -23.01 -21.57
CA ASP A 107 -1.33 -21.59 -21.89
C ASP A 107 -2.50 -21.19 -22.80
N ASN A 108 -3.30 -22.15 -23.32
CA ASN A 108 -4.43 -21.89 -24.22
C ASN A 108 -5.50 -20.94 -23.66
N THR A 109 -5.62 -20.88 -22.33
CA THR A 109 -6.59 -20.01 -21.63
C THR A 109 -5.95 -18.78 -20.99
N TYR A 110 -4.65 -18.59 -21.18
CA TYR A 110 -3.95 -17.44 -20.62
C TYR A 110 -4.36 -16.17 -21.37
N PRO A 111 -4.70 -15.08 -20.65
CA PRO A 111 -5.09 -13.85 -21.31
C PRO A 111 -3.92 -13.26 -22.11
N GLU A 112 -4.22 -12.72 -23.28
CA GLU A 112 -3.24 -11.90 -23.99
C GLU A 112 -3.06 -10.58 -23.21
N LEU A 113 -1.85 -10.36 -22.70
CA LEU A 113 -1.49 -9.11 -22.04
C LEU A 113 -0.81 -8.21 -23.06
N THR A 114 -1.50 -7.13 -23.42
CA THR A 114 -1.04 -6.09 -24.35
C THR A 114 -0.78 -4.80 -23.59
N GLU A 115 0.35 -4.18 -23.90
CA GLU A 115 0.64 -2.84 -23.39
C GLU A 115 -0.25 -1.81 -24.07
N ILE A 116 -0.74 -0.88 -23.26
CA ILE A 116 -1.41 0.31 -23.74
C ILE A 116 -0.37 1.41 -23.70
N ILE A 117 -0.02 1.99 -24.85
CA ILE A 117 0.87 3.15 -24.92
C ILE A 117 0.10 4.35 -24.38
N PRO A 118 0.42 4.86 -23.18
CA PRO A 118 -0.46 5.81 -22.55
C PRO A 118 0.15 7.23 -22.59
N ILE A 119 -0.69 8.24 -22.48
CA ILE A 119 -0.21 9.63 -22.34
C ILE A 119 0.32 9.77 -20.91
N VAL A 120 1.63 10.02 -20.77
CA VAL A 120 2.26 10.21 -19.46
C VAL A 120 1.68 11.45 -18.78
N ILE A 121 1.22 11.26 -17.55
CA ILE A 121 0.55 12.30 -16.76
C ILE A 121 1.46 12.86 -15.66
N ALA A 122 2.44 12.08 -15.20
CA ALA A 122 3.40 12.46 -14.17
C ALA A 122 4.60 11.49 -14.18
N SER A 123 5.70 11.89 -13.57
CA SER A 123 6.88 11.03 -13.36
C SER A 123 7.53 11.32 -12.01
N GLU A 124 8.11 10.32 -11.38
CA GLU A 124 8.83 10.45 -10.13
C GLU A 124 9.82 9.29 -9.92
N ASN A 125 10.72 9.45 -8.94
CA ASN A 125 11.54 8.36 -8.42
C ASN A 125 10.73 7.43 -7.49
N THR A 126 10.96 6.12 -7.60
CA THR A 126 10.30 5.07 -6.80
C THR A 126 10.46 5.26 -5.29
N VAL A 127 11.60 5.74 -4.80
CA VAL A 127 11.86 5.99 -3.37
C VAL A 127 10.92 7.08 -2.83
N LYS A 128 10.81 8.21 -3.54
CA LYS A 128 9.94 9.33 -3.11
C LYS A 128 8.46 8.93 -3.14
N PHE A 129 8.06 8.19 -4.16
CA PHE A 129 6.68 7.73 -4.29
C PHE A 129 6.31 6.71 -3.21
N THR A 130 7.18 5.75 -2.92
CA THR A 130 6.93 4.75 -1.87
C THR A 130 6.84 5.36 -0.48
N MET A 131 7.68 6.35 -0.14
CA MET A 131 7.54 7.12 1.10
C MET A 131 6.15 7.78 1.22
N SER A 132 5.63 8.29 0.10
CA SER A 132 4.30 8.93 0.06
C SER A 132 3.18 7.89 0.21
N LEU A 133 3.30 6.75 -0.49
CA LEU A 133 2.36 5.65 -0.38
C LEU A 133 2.34 5.03 1.01
N GLU A 134 3.49 4.88 1.69
CA GLU A 134 3.57 4.29 3.03
C GLU A 134 2.72 5.04 4.05
N LYS A 135 2.78 6.37 4.00
CA LYS A 135 1.98 7.27 4.83
C LYS A 135 0.47 7.17 4.61
N VAL A 136 -0.02 6.57 3.53
CA VAL A 136 -1.47 6.51 3.21
C VAL A 136 -1.99 5.07 3.18
N LYS A 137 -1.21 4.14 2.64
CA LYS A 137 -1.61 2.74 2.40
C LYS A 137 -1.87 1.93 3.66
N PHE A 138 -1.42 2.38 4.83
CA PHE A 138 -1.71 1.64 6.08
C PHE A 138 -3.21 1.61 6.38
N LEU A 139 -3.98 2.54 5.80
CA LEU A 139 -5.43 2.54 5.88
C LEU A 139 -6.08 1.58 4.87
N THR A 140 -5.41 1.34 3.73
CA THR A 140 -5.81 0.33 2.75
C THR A 140 -5.31 -1.04 3.20
N ASN A 141 -6.00 -1.62 4.19
CA ASN A 141 -5.86 -2.98 4.72
C ASN A 141 -6.63 -3.14 6.06
N SER A 142 -7.48 -2.18 6.43
CA SER A 142 -8.41 -2.33 7.55
C SER A 142 -9.30 -3.53 7.28
N SER A 143 -9.05 -4.65 7.97
CA SER A 143 -9.80 -5.92 7.95
C SER A 143 -11.28 -5.81 8.35
N ALA A 144 -11.85 -4.61 8.33
CA ALA A 144 -13.15 -4.24 8.86
C ALA A 144 -14.23 -4.11 7.78
N SER A 145 -13.87 -3.98 6.50
CA SER A 145 -14.85 -3.80 5.42
C SER A 145 -14.51 -4.65 4.20
N THR A 146 -15.48 -5.45 3.74
CA THR A 146 -15.47 -6.09 2.42
C THR A 146 -15.78 -5.10 1.30
N ASP A 147 -16.09 -3.84 1.64
CA ASP A 147 -16.35 -2.79 0.69
C ASP A 147 -15.05 -2.31 0.04
N THR A 148 -14.93 -2.56 -1.26
CA THR A 148 -13.82 -2.12 -2.10
C THR A 148 -13.56 -0.62 -2.05
N LEU A 149 -14.58 0.20 -1.77
CA LEU A 149 -14.41 1.65 -1.61
C LEU A 149 -13.47 1.99 -0.44
N PHE A 150 -13.63 1.31 0.69
CA PHE A 150 -12.82 1.55 1.89
C PHE A 150 -11.46 0.83 1.86
N ASN A 151 -11.23 -0.02 0.86
CA ASN A 151 -9.91 -0.53 0.50
C ASN A 151 -9.40 0.15 -0.77
N SER A 152 -9.31 1.48 -0.77
CA SER A 152 -8.83 2.24 -1.93
C SER A 152 -8.08 3.51 -1.53
N ILE A 153 -7.30 4.03 -2.48
CA ILE A 153 -6.67 5.36 -2.41
C ILE A 153 -7.21 6.20 -3.56
N LYS A 154 -7.82 7.35 -3.22
CA LYS A 154 -8.12 8.39 -4.18
C LYS A 154 -6.86 9.20 -4.45
N MET A 155 -6.44 9.27 -5.70
CA MET A 155 -5.33 10.09 -6.17
C MET A 155 -5.87 11.24 -7.00
N ILE A 156 -5.53 12.48 -6.64
CA ILE A 156 -6.00 13.68 -7.33
C ILE A 156 -4.78 14.41 -7.89
N PHE A 157 -4.70 14.49 -9.21
CA PHE A 157 -3.67 15.22 -9.94
C PHE A 157 -4.25 16.59 -10.30
N LYS A 158 -3.62 17.66 -9.83
CA LYS A 158 -4.03 19.02 -10.15
C LYS A 158 -2.88 20.01 -9.94
N ASP A 159 -2.62 20.90 -10.90
CA ASP A 159 -1.71 22.05 -10.74
C ASP A 159 -0.34 21.70 -10.12
N ASN A 160 0.34 20.65 -10.62
CA ASN A 160 1.61 20.12 -10.08
C ASN A 160 1.55 19.61 -8.62
N ILE A 161 0.34 19.30 -8.14
CA ILE A 161 0.08 18.66 -6.86
C ILE A 161 -0.51 17.28 -7.08
N LEU A 162 -0.06 16.34 -6.25
CA LEU A 162 -0.74 15.06 -6.01
C LEU A 162 -1.34 15.09 -4.59
N GLU A 163 -2.66 14.90 -4.51
CA GLU A 163 -3.34 14.62 -3.26
C GLU A 163 -3.67 13.12 -3.17
N LEU A 164 -3.42 12.51 -2.02
CA LEU A 164 -3.71 11.12 -1.70
C LEU A 164 -4.70 11.06 -0.55
N VAL A 165 -5.80 10.33 -0.72
CA VAL A 165 -6.84 10.22 0.31
C VAL A 165 -7.29 8.77 0.46
N SER A 166 -7.42 8.31 1.71
CA SER A 166 -8.02 7.01 2.02
C SER A 166 -8.89 7.11 3.27
N THR A 167 -9.93 6.28 3.37
CA THR A 167 -10.83 6.24 4.52
C THR A 167 -11.39 4.82 4.73
N ASP A 168 -11.69 4.47 5.97
CA ASP A 168 -12.40 3.23 6.34
C ASP A 168 -13.73 3.50 7.06
N SER A 169 -14.31 4.68 6.82
CA SER A 169 -15.51 5.28 7.47
C SER A 169 -15.33 5.81 8.90
N PHE A 170 -14.38 5.28 9.68
CA PHE A 170 -14.11 5.76 11.05
C PHE A 170 -12.96 6.75 11.13
N ARG A 171 -12.07 6.68 10.15
CA ARG A 171 -10.89 7.55 10.04
C ARG A 171 -10.63 7.88 8.57
N LEU A 172 -9.94 8.99 8.37
CA LEU A 172 -9.56 9.47 7.06
C LEU A 172 -8.11 9.93 7.11
N ILE A 173 -7.34 9.60 6.10
CA ILE A 173 -5.99 10.11 5.91
C ILE A 173 -5.93 10.90 4.61
N TYR A 174 -5.30 12.06 4.69
CA TYR A 174 -5.11 12.98 3.58
C TYR A 174 -3.64 13.40 3.55
N MET A 175 -3.04 13.30 2.37
CA MET A 175 -1.72 13.83 2.10
C MET A 175 -1.76 14.71 0.86
N LYS A 176 -1.04 15.82 0.89
CA LYS A 176 -0.73 16.65 -0.26
C LYS A 176 0.79 16.67 -0.49
N LYS A 177 1.22 16.51 -1.73
CA LYS A 177 2.64 16.67 -2.12
C LYS A 177 2.77 17.34 -3.48
N GLU A 178 3.92 17.93 -3.73
CA GLU A 178 4.31 18.35 -5.07
C GLU A 178 4.60 17.12 -5.94
N LEU A 179 4.07 17.14 -7.15
CA LEU A 179 4.35 16.18 -8.20
C LEU A 179 3.99 16.84 -9.54
N ASN A 180 4.99 17.08 -10.39
CA ASN A 180 4.75 17.63 -11.71
C ASN A 180 3.78 16.72 -12.47
N ASN A 181 2.64 17.30 -12.89
CA ASN A 181 1.61 16.56 -13.59
C ASN A 181 0.97 17.43 -14.68
N THR A 182 0.43 16.77 -15.71
CA THR A 182 -0.06 17.42 -16.93
C THR A 182 -1.59 17.43 -17.04
N ILE A 183 -2.30 16.95 -16.00
CA ILE A 183 -3.75 16.75 -16.03
C ILE A 183 -4.42 17.27 -14.76
N ASN A 184 -5.71 17.59 -14.87
CA ASN A 184 -6.60 17.83 -13.75
C ASN A 184 -7.63 16.70 -13.69
N LYS A 185 -7.30 15.61 -12.97
CA LYS A 185 -8.14 14.39 -12.89
C LYS A 185 -7.94 13.71 -11.55
N ASP A 186 -9.00 13.07 -11.05
CA ASP A 186 -8.92 12.13 -9.95
C ASP A 186 -9.14 10.68 -10.43
N ILE A 187 -8.47 9.76 -9.76
CA ILE A 187 -8.61 8.33 -9.97
C ILE A 187 -8.76 7.64 -8.62
N LEU A 188 -9.43 6.49 -8.61
CA LEU A 188 -9.62 5.68 -7.42
C LEU A 188 -8.95 4.33 -7.61
N VAL A 189 -7.86 4.09 -6.89
CA VAL A 189 -7.01 2.91 -7.08
C VAL A 189 -7.30 1.89 -5.97
N PRO A 190 -7.55 0.61 -6.29
CA PRO A 190 -7.70 -0.44 -5.27
C PRO A 190 -6.46 -0.53 -4.37
N GLY A 191 -6.70 -0.66 -3.07
CA GLY A 191 -5.67 -0.78 -2.04
C GLY A 191 -4.75 -1.98 -2.25
N ASP A 192 -5.31 -3.10 -2.71
CA ASP A 192 -4.53 -4.30 -3.04
C ASP A 192 -3.53 -4.03 -4.17
N SER A 193 -3.95 -3.25 -5.18
CA SER A 193 -3.08 -2.85 -6.29
C SER A 193 -1.97 -1.91 -5.83
N ILE A 194 -2.28 -0.94 -4.97
CA ILE A 194 -1.26 -0.10 -4.32
C ILE A 194 -0.31 -0.93 -3.46
N GLY A 195 -0.82 -1.95 -2.76
CA GLY A 195 -0.01 -2.85 -1.94
C GLY A 195 0.99 -3.64 -2.77
N VAL A 196 0.61 -4.12 -3.95
CA VAL A 196 1.52 -4.76 -4.91
C VAL A 196 2.55 -3.77 -5.43
N LEU A 197 2.11 -2.62 -5.95
CA LEU A 197 3.01 -1.60 -6.51
C LEU A 197 4.04 -1.14 -5.47
N TYR A 198 3.60 -0.89 -4.23
CA TYR A 198 4.49 -0.54 -3.12
C TYR A 198 5.55 -1.60 -2.87
N LYS A 199 5.18 -2.89 -2.86
CA LYS A 199 6.13 -3.99 -2.61
C LYS A 199 7.15 -4.15 -3.72
N ILE A 200 6.78 -3.83 -4.96
CA ILE A 200 7.70 -3.83 -6.10
C ILE A 200 8.65 -2.63 -5.98
N PHE A 201 8.12 -1.43 -5.70
CA PHE A 201 8.90 -0.19 -5.71
C PHE A 201 9.80 0.00 -4.50
N LYS A 202 9.47 -0.55 -3.33
CA LYS A 202 10.18 -0.27 -2.07
C LYS A 202 11.67 -0.64 -2.09
N ASP A 203 12.06 -1.56 -2.98
CA ASP A 203 13.44 -2.07 -3.11
C ASP A 203 14.11 -1.54 -4.41
N LEU A 204 13.48 -0.56 -5.09
CA LEU A 204 13.96 0.06 -6.34
C LEU A 204 14.34 1.53 -6.12
N ASP A 205 15.36 1.97 -6.85
CA ASP A 205 15.75 3.37 -7.00
C ASP A 205 15.79 3.70 -8.51
N GLU A 206 14.61 3.88 -9.09
CA GLU A 206 14.42 4.07 -10.53
C GLU A 206 13.41 5.21 -10.76
N GLU A 207 13.50 5.90 -11.90
CA GLU A 207 12.45 6.80 -12.35
C GLU A 207 11.30 5.99 -12.97
N PHE A 208 10.06 6.36 -12.65
CA PHE A 208 8.86 5.79 -13.24
C PHE A 208 7.99 6.88 -13.87
N SER A 209 7.20 6.48 -14.85
CA SER A 209 6.15 7.28 -15.46
C SER A 209 4.77 6.74 -15.08
N LEU A 210 3.88 7.66 -14.71
CA LEU A 210 2.46 7.41 -14.51
C LEU A 210 1.69 7.79 -15.74
N ALA A 211 0.69 6.99 -16.07
CA ALA A 211 -0.36 7.37 -16.97
C ALA A 211 -1.70 6.83 -16.47
N ALA A 212 -2.78 7.49 -16.85
CA ALA A 212 -4.12 7.07 -16.47
C ALA A 212 -5.05 7.14 -17.68
N SER A 213 -5.85 6.10 -17.85
CA SER A 213 -7.03 6.08 -18.72
C SER A 213 -8.29 6.24 -17.85
N ASP A 214 -9.47 5.91 -18.38
CA ASP A 214 -10.70 5.98 -17.59
C ASP A 214 -10.88 4.80 -16.64
N ASP A 215 -10.37 3.62 -17.00
CA ASP A 215 -10.54 2.40 -16.23
C ASP A 215 -9.21 1.78 -15.77
N ARG A 216 -8.05 2.35 -16.13
CA ARG A 216 -6.73 1.83 -15.73
C ARG A 216 -5.75 2.90 -15.30
N LEU A 217 -4.99 2.59 -14.25
CA LEU A 217 -3.70 3.21 -13.94
C LEU A 217 -2.61 2.40 -14.63
N ILE A 218 -1.65 3.09 -15.25
CA ILE A 218 -0.49 2.48 -15.90
C ILE A 218 0.77 3.09 -15.30
N VAL A 219 1.72 2.24 -14.96
CA VAL A 219 3.01 2.61 -14.37
C VAL A 219 4.10 1.91 -15.15
N THR A 220 5.08 2.66 -15.64
CA THR A 220 6.22 2.11 -16.39
C THR A 220 7.52 2.59 -15.77
N TRP A 221 8.51 1.71 -15.69
CA TRP A 221 9.85 2.02 -15.19
C TRP A 221 10.83 1.05 -15.83
N LYS A 222 12.03 1.52 -16.19
CA LYS A 222 13.11 0.67 -16.74
C LYS A 222 12.60 -0.32 -17.81
N ASP A 223 12.57 -1.60 -17.47
CA ASP A 223 12.17 -2.75 -18.30
C ASP A 223 10.81 -3.33 -17.83
N ALA A 224 9.86 -2.49 -17.43
CA ALA A 224 8.61 -2.91 -16.79
C ALA A 224 7.38 -2.11 -17.22
N TYR A 225 6.26 -2.82 -17.35
CA TYR A 225 4.93 -2.28 -17.52
C TYR A 225 4.00 -2.88 -16.47
N PHE A 226 3.39 -2.04 -15.64
CA PHE A 226 2.37 -2.40 -14.67
C PHE A 226 1.09 -1.68 -15.02
N THR A 227 -0.04 -2.36 -14.92
CA THR A 227 -1.34 -1.70 -14.94
C THR A 227 -2.29 -2.32 -13.94
N CYS A 228 -3.16 -1.50 -13.38
CA CYS A 228 -4.27 -1.98 -12.58
C CYS A 228 -5.58 -1.29 -12.95
N LYS A 229 -6.69 -2.00 -12.72
CA LYS A 229 -8.03 -1.45 -12.89
C LYS A 229 -8.33 -0.39 -11.83
N LEU A 230 -9.01 0.67 -12.28
CA LEU A 230 -9.54 1.74 -11.43
C LEU A 230 -10.95 1.40 -10.97
N LEU A 231 -11.31 1.88 -9.78
CA LEU A 231 -12.66 1.76 -9.25
C LEU A 231 -13.55 2.88 -9.81
N SER A 232 -14.68 2.50 -10.40
CA SER A 232 -15.74 3.43 -10.82
C SER A 232 -16.75 3.67 -9.69
N LEU A 233 -16.26 4.06 -8.51
CA LEU A 233 -17.08 4.31 -7.31
C LEU A 233 -16.96 5.78 -6.88
N SER A 234 -18.05 6.34 -6.36
CA SER A 234 -18.04 7.70 -5.80
C SER A 234 -17.34 7.71 -4.44
N PHE A 235 -16.18 8.37 -4.36
CA PHE A 235 -15.50 8.59 -3.08
C PHE A 235 -16.24 9.64 -2.24
N PRO A 236 -16.37 9.46 -0.91
CA PRO A 236 -17.05 10.42 -0.04
C PRO A 236 -16.45 11.82 -0.13
N ASP A 237 -17.29 12.86 0.00
CA ASP A 237 -16.80 14.24 0.03
C ASP A 237 -16.01 14.51 1.32
N PHE A 238 -14.69 14.53 1.20
CA PHE A 238 -13.76 14.74 2.30
C PHE A 238 -13.35 16.21 2.47
N ARG A 239 -13.61 17.08 1.48
CA ARG A 239 -13.14 18.48 1.50
C ARG A 239 -13.65 19.24 2.72
N PRO A 240 -14.93 19.13 3.14
CA PRO A 240 -15.41 19.79 4.35
C PRO A 240 -14.68 19.31 5.62
N LEU A 241 -14.27 18.03 5.67
CA LEU A 241 -13.61 17.44 6.84
C LEU A 241 -12.18 17.97 7.00
N ILE A 242 -11.40 18.02 5.90
CA ILE A 242 -10.00 18.48 5.96
C ILE A 242 -9.86 20.00 6.02
N ASN A 243 -10.83 20.75 5.48
CA ASN A 243 -10.84 22.21 5.50
C ASN A 243 -11.49 22.78 6.76
N ASN A 244 -12.01 21.94 7.65
CA ASN A 244 -12.57 22.41 8.90
C ASN A 244 -11.46 23.02 9.78
N THR A 245 -11.56 24.32 10.03
CA THR A 245 -10.66 25.07 10.90
C THR A 245 -11.30 25.42 12.24
N ASN A 246 -12.53 24.97 12.51
CA ASN A 246 -13.28 25.30 13.72
C ASN A 246 -12.85 24.42 14.90
N HIS A 247 -11.55 24.39 15.18
CA HIS A 247 -10.97 23.72 16.34
C HIS A 247 -10.60 24.78 17.38
N ASP A 248 -11.22 24.70 18.56
CA ASP A 248 -11.00 25.62 19.68
C ASP A 248 -10.07 25.01 20.76
N LYS A 249 -9.61 23.78 20.54
CA LYS A 249 -8.71 23.03 21.43
C LYS A 249 -7.55 22.47 20.63
N ARG A 250 -6.34 22.62 21.17
CA ARG A 250 -5.10 22.13 20.57
C ARG A 250 -4.21 21.50 21.63
N PHE A 251 -3.71 20.30 21.33
CA PHE A 251 -2.86 19.51 22.22
C PHE A 251 -1.61 19.06 21.46
N GLU A 252 -0.43 19.38 21.98
CA GLU A 252 0.85 18.95 21.42
C GLU A 252 1.55 17.96 22.35
N PHE A 253 2.08 16.89 21.76
CA PHE A 253 2.72 15.79 22.46
C PHE A 253 4.11 15.48 21.91
N ASN A 254 5.03 15.13 22.80
CA ASN A 254 6.23 14.42 22.40
C ASN A 254 5.85 13.06 21.78
N ARG A 255 6.40 12.80 20.59
CA ARG A 255 6.10 11.59 19.80
C ARG A 255 6.38 10.30 20.58
N GLU A 256 7.58 10.18 21.14
CA GLU A 256 8.04 8.95 21.80
C GLU A 256 7.24 8.65 23.07
N GLU A 257 6.97 9.67 23.88
CA GLU A 257 6.16 9.53 25.10
C GLU A 257 4.75 9.05 24.78
N LEU A 258 4.08 9.68 23.82
CA LEU A 258 2.73 9.29 23.40
C LEU A 258 2.72 7.89 22.77
N ASN A 259 3.68 7.58 21.90
CA ASN A 259 3.81 6.28 21.24
C ASN A 259 3.98 5.14 22.26
N LEU A 260 4.86 5.34 23.26
CA LEU A 260 5.09 4.37 24.33
C LEU A 260 3.85 4.19 25.22
N ALA A 261 3.16 5.28 25.56
CA ALA A 261 1.92 5.23 26.33
C ALA A 261 0.82 4.46 25.59
N LEU A 262 0.62 4.73 24.29
CA LEU A 262 -0.32 4.01 23.44
C LEU A 262 0.02 2.51 23.37
N LYS A 263 1.29 2.15 23.18
CA LYS A 263 1.73 0.74 23.15
C LYS A 263 1.37 0.00 24.45
N LYS A 264 1.58 0.63 25.61
CA LYS A 264 1.21 0.07 26.91
C LYS A 264 -0.31 -0.08 27.05
N VAL A 265 -1.09 0.93 26.67
CA VAL A 265 -2.57 0.89 26.76
C VAL A 265 -3.17 -0.17 25.81
N ILE A 266 -2.64 -0.29 24.59
CA ILE A 266 -3.04 -1.31 23.61
C ILE A 266 -2.83 -2.73 24.17
N SER A 267 -1.76 -2.96 24.94
CA SER A 267 -1.48 -4.28 25.53
C SER A 267 -2.63 -4.81 26.41
N VAL A 268 -3.42 -3.90 27.02
CA VAL A 268 -4.59 -4.23 27.85
C VAL A 268 -5.88 -4.19 27.02
N THR A 269 -6.10 -3.12 26.25
CA THR A 269 -7.36 -2.86 25.54
C THR A 269 -7.59 -3.76 24.32
N LYS A 270 -6.55 -4.40 23.77
CA LYS A 270 -6.69 -5.38 22.69
C LYS A 270 -7.60 -6.57 23.03
N ASN A 271 -7.71 -6.90 24.32
CA ASN A 271 -8.53 -7.98 24.86
C ASN A 271 -9.83 -7.48 25.53
N SER A 272 -10.22 -6.23 25.29
CA SER A 272 -11.47 -5.69 25.84
C SER A 272 -12.68 -6.31 25.16
N SER A 273 -13.67 -6.72 25.96
CA SER A 273 -14.94 -7.29 25.50
C SER A 273 -15.90 -6.24 24.95
N ASP A 274 -15.84 -5.01 25.47
CA ASP A 274 -16.80 -3.96 25.13
C ASP A 274 -16.42 -3.29 23.80
N SER A 275 -15.15 -2.94 23.64
CA SER A 275 -14.64 -2.28 22.45
C SER A 275 -13.12 -2.49 22.33
N LYS A 276 -12.71 -3.31 21.36
CA LYS A 276 -11.29 -3.64 21.12
C LYS A 276 -10.47 -2.38 20.87
N ASN A 277 -9.35 -2.25 21.56
CA ASN A 277 -8.39 -1.14 21.46
C ASN A 277 -8.93 0.25 21.84
N VAL A 278 -10.13 0.37 22.41
CA VAL A 278 -10.69 1.66 22.82
C VAL A 278 -10.25 2.01 24.24
N ALA A 279 -9.87 3.27 24.45
CA ALA A 279 -9.55 3.82 25.77
C ALA A 279 -10.20 5.20 25.95
N THR A 280 -10.35 5.62 27.21
CA THR A 280 -10.74 6.99 27.55
C THR A 280 -9.53 7.90 27.52
N PHE A 281 -9.62 9.01 26.81
CA PHE A 281 -8.63 10.07 26.76
C PHE A 281 -9.19 11.28 27.51
N ASN A 282 -8.51 11.70 28.57
CA ASN A 282 -8.88 12.84 29.40
C ASN A 282 -7.76 13.88 29.35
N PHE A 283 -7.97 14.92 28.54
CA PHE A 283 -7.08 16.05 28.32
C PHE A 283 -7.35 17.11 29.40
N LYS A 284 -6.54 17.14 30.47
CA LYS A 284 -6.77 18.01 31.63
C LYS A 284 -5.51 18.73 32.11
N GLY A 285 -5.57 20.05 32.21
CA GLY A 285 -4.38 20.86 32.49
C GLY A 285 -3.27 20.58 31.45
N ASN A 286 -2.05 20.30 31.89
CA ASN A 286 -0.91 19.99 31.01
C ASN A 286 -0.65 18.48 30.88
N GLN A 287 -1.65 17.64 31.13
CA GLN A 287 -1.49 16.18 31.11
C GLN A 287 -2.68 15.49 30.44
N LEU A 288 -2.37 14.54 29.56
CA LEU A 288 -3.32 13.56 29.05
C LEU A 288 -3.28 12.33 29.94
N LEU A 289 -4.45 11.93 30.46
CA LEU A 289 -4.66 10.63 31.09
C LEU A 289 -5.36 9.69 30.10
N ILE A 290 -4.70 8.58 29.75
CA ILE A 290 -5.25 7.50 28.92
C ILE A 290 -5.62 6.33 29.83
N SER A 291 -6.91 6.01 29.91
CA SER A 291 -7.46 4.95 30.75
C SER A 291 -8.04 3.82 29.89
N GLY A 292 -7.43 2.65 29.96
CA GLY A 292 -7.86 1.44 29.26
C GLY A 292 -8.37 0.36 30.24
N VAL A 293 -9.39 -0.38 29.82
CA VAL A 293 -10.00 -1.45 30.62
C VAL A 293 -10.22 -2.69 29.75
N SER A 294 -9.98 -3.86 30.32
CA SER A 294 -10.41 -5.16 29.82
C SER A 294 -11.01 -5.99 30.97
N ALA A 295 -11.49 -7.20 30.69
CA ALA A 295 -12.09 -8.07 31.70
C ALA A 295 -11.15 -8.35 32.89
N ASN A 296 -9.84 -8.44 32.63
CA ASN A 296 -8.85 -8.91 33.62
C ASN A 296 -7.88 -7.82 34.09
N ALA A 297 -7.90 -6.61 33.48
CA ALA A 297 -6.91 -5.58 33.79
C ALA A 297 -7.43 -4.16 33.52
N LYS A 298 -6.89 -3.21 34.27
CA LYS A 298 -7.04 -1.76 34.04
C LYS A 298 -5.66 -1.13 33.92
N ILE A 299 -5.55 -0.12 33.07
CA ILE A 299 -4.31 0.63 32.90
C ILE A 299 -4.59 2.12 32.80
N ASN A 300 -3.72 2.90 33.42
CA ASN A 300 -3.68 4.35 33.31
C ASN A 300 -2.30 4.77 32.86
N GLN A 301 -2.21 5.57 31.81
CA GLN A 301 -0.96 6.21 31.37
C GLN A 301 -1.13 7.72 31.37
N LYS A 302 -0.09 8.41 31.78
CA LYS A 302 -0.02 9.87 31.81
C LYS A 302 1.01 10.31 30.80
N VAL A 303 0.65 11.28 29.97
CA VAL A 303 1.53 11.88 28.96
C VAL A 303 1.48 13.39 29.15
N ASN A 304 2.64 14.04 29.16
CA ASN A 304 2.69 15.49 29.24
C ASN A 304 2.27 16.08 27.89
N MET A 305 1.60 17.24 27.94
CA MET A 305 1.16 17.94 26.73
C MET A 305 1.24 19.44 26.89
N ILE A 306 1.47 20.13 25.78
CA ILE A 306 1.21 21.57 25.67
C ILE A 306 -0.24 21.72 25.21
N LYS A 307 -1.00 22.56 25.89
CA LYS A 307 -2.44 22.70 25.67
C LYS A 307 -2.84 24.15 25.44
N SER A 308 -3.73 24.34 24.47
CA SER A 308 -4.57 25.53 24.31
C SER A 308 -6.04 25.12 24.25
N GLY A 309 -6.93 25.95 24.81
CA GLY A 309 -8.37 25.68 24.89
C GLY A 309 -8.79 24.91 26.15
N GLU A 310 -10.05 24.46 26.19
CA GLU A 310 -10.66 23.83 27.38
C GLU A 310 -10.32 22.35 27.56
N ASP A 311 -10.66 21.79 28.73
CA ASP A 311 -10.56 20.34 29.01
C ASP A 311 -11.46 19.53 28.07
N LEU A 312 -11.01 18.33 27.71
CA LEU A 312 -11.75 17.45 26.81
C LEU A 312 -11.64 16.00 27.29
N LYS A 313 -12.76 15.29 27.27
CA LYS A 313 -12.81 13.86 27.60
C LYS A 313 -13.62 13.12 26.54
N LEU A 314 -13.02 12.08 25.95
CA LEU A 314 -13.66 11.26 24.92
C LEU A 314 -13.05 9.85 24.85
N GLY A 315 -13.66 8.98 24.06
CA GLY A 315 -13.12 7.68 23.71
C GLY A 315 -12.46 7.69 22.35
N MET A 316 -11.34 7.00 22.22
CA MET A 316 -10.68 6.80 20.94
C MET A 316 -10.09 5.40 20.83
N ASN A 317 -10.00 4.91 19.61
CA ASN A 317 -9.28 3.67 19.31
C ASN A 317 -7.76 3.95 19.32
N CYS A 318 -7.07 3.42 20.33
CA CYS A 318 -5.62 3.60 20.50
C CYS A 318 -4.82 3.03 19.33
N LYS A 319 -5.30 1.95 18.68
CA LYS A 319 -4.64 1.35 17.52
C LYS A 319 -4.62 2.32 16.34
N TYR A 320 -5.71 3.05 16.11
CA TYR A 320 -5.78 4.03 15.03
C TYR A 320 -4.77 5.16 15.19
N ILE A 321 -4.61 5.67 16.40
CA ILE A 321 -3.62 6.72 16.70
C ILE A 321 -2.21 6.13 16.53
N LYS A 322 -1.96 4.94 17.08
CA LYS A 322 -0.67 4.25 17.02
C LYS A 322 -0.19 4.01 15.59
N GLU A 323 -1.08 3.59 14.68
CA GLU A 323 -0.73 3.39 13.26
C GLU A 323 -0.29 4.70 12.60
N PHE A 324 -0.91 5.84 12.94
CA PHE A 324 -0.45 7.14 12.47
C PHE A 324 0.89 7.56 13.09
N MET A 325 1.10 7.29 14.40
CA MET A 325 2.39 7.54 15.07
C MET A 325 3.55 6.81 14.40
N ASP A 326 3.30 5.64 13.79
CA ASP A 326 4.32 4.85 13.10
C ASP A 326 4.73 5.45 11.74
N ASN A 327 4.01 6.47 11.25
CA ASN A 327 4.20 7.12 9.95
C ASN A 327 4.61 8.60 10.05
N VAL A 328 5.00 9.04 11.24
CA VAL A 328 5.48 10.40 11.54
C VAL A 328 6.78 10.31 12.33
N ASP A 329 7.59 11.37 12.33
CA ASP A 329 8.90 11.43 12.98
C ASP A 329 8.98 12.54 14.05
N LYS A 330 8.10 13.55 13.99
CA LYS A 330 8.09 14.68 14.94
C LYS A 330 6.96 14.61 15.96
N ASN A 331 6.90 15.63 16.82
CA ASN A 331 5.80 15.85 17.77
C ASN A 331 4.44 15.83 17.05
N ILE A 332 3.42 15.42 17.79
CA ILE A 332 2.07 15.31 17.27
C ILE A 332 1.19 16.41 17.84
N ILE A 333 0.45 17.04 16.93
CA ILE A 333 -0.56 18.04 17.23
C ILE A 333 -1.93 17.40 17.02
N ILE A 334 -2.80 17.56 18.01
CA ILE A 334 -4.20 17.14 17.98
C ILE A 334 -5.07 18.38 18.12
N ASP A 335 -5.79 18.72 17.06
CA ASP A 335 -6.81 19.76 17.05
C ASP A 335 -8.20 19.13 17.25
N ALA A 336 -9.03 19.73 18.10
CA ALA A 336 -10.33 19.20 18.50
C ALA A 336 -11.36 20.31 18.78
N THR A 337 -12.63 19.91 18.89
CA THR A 337 -13.75 20.82 19.20
C THR A 337 -14.57 20.30 20.37
N ASN A 338 -15.28 19.19 20.22
CA ASN A 338 -16.05 18.55 21.30
C ASN A 338 -15.88 17.03 21.26
N SER A 339 -16.47 16.32 22.22
CA SER A 339 -16.28 14.88 22.40
C SER A 339 -16.93 14.00 21.33
N SER A 340 -17.80 14.55 20.48
CA SER A 340 -18.46 13.83 19.37
C SER A 340 -17.94 14.22 17.99
N SER A 341 -17.10 15.26 17.90
CA SER A 341 -16.52 15.74 16.64
C SER A 341 -15.25 14.99 16.29
N MET A 342 -14.99 14.83 15.00
CA MET A 342 -13.76 14.25 14.47
C MET A 342 -12.53 15.06 14.93
N LEU A 343 -11.47 14.37 15.36
CA LEU A 343 -10.22 14.99 15.79
C LEU A 343 -9.23 15.00 14.63
N ARG A 344 -8.46 16.09 14.53
CA ARG A 344 -7.44 16.27 13.51
C ARG A 344 -6.05 16.07 14.11
N PHE A 345 -5.34 15.08 13.61
CA PHE A 345 -3.96 14.74 13.95
C PHE A 345 -3.02 15.23 12.85
N MET A 346 -1.93 15.89 13.26
CA MET A 346 -0.89 16.39 12.36
C MET A 346 0.49 16.18 12.99
N GLU A 347 1.48 16.03 12.13
CA GLU A 347 2.88 16.12 12.51
C GLU A 347 3.32 17.59 12.60
N GLU A 348 4.12 17.94 13.59
CA GLU A 348 4.65 19.28 13.77
C GLU A 348 5.37 19.80 12.50
N GLY A 349 4.92 20.94 11.99
CA GLY A 349 5.45 21.57 10.78
C GLY A 349 5.03 20.90 9.47
N ASN A 350 4.02 20.01 9.49
CA ASN A 350 3.53 19.32 8.30
C ASN A 350 2.00 19.37 8.21
N GLU A 351 1.47 20.50 7.74
CA GLU A 351 0.03 20.70 7.54
C GLU A 351 -0.54 19.95 6.34
N ASN A 352 0.34 19.47 5.46
CA ASN A 352 -0.01 18.72 4.25
C ASN A 352 -0.28 17.24 4.52
N TYR A 353 -0.13 16.77 5.77
CA TYR A 353 -0.41 15.39 6.17
C TYR A 353 -1.38 15.40 7.34
N ILE A 354 -2.64 15.10 7.04
CA ILE A 354 -3.77 15.21 7.96
C ILE A 354 -4.35 13.82 8.19
N TYR A 355 -4.52 13.46 9.46
CA TYR A 355 -5.21 12.25 9.85
C TYR A 355 -6.39 12.58 10.75
N LEU A 356 -7.57 12.12 10.37
CA LEU A 356 -8.80 12.40 11.06
C LEU A 356 -9.34 11.12 11.71
N ILE A 357 -9.76 11.21 12.97
CA ILE A 357 -10.30 10.06 13.72
C ILE A 357 -11.63 10.43 14.36
N MET A 358 -12.64 9.58 14.15
CA MET A 358 -13.91 9.68 14.88
C MET A 358 -13.76 9.19 16.33
N PRO A 359 -14.25 9.96 17.31
CA PRO A 359 -14.41 9.47 18.67
C PRO A 359 -15.33 8.25 18.74
N VAL A 360 -15.11 7.42 19.75
CA VAL A 360 -15.99 6.30 20.10
C VAL A 360 -16.81 6.68 21.33
N ASN A 361 -18.10 6.39 21.29
CA ASN A 361 -18.96 6.53 22.45
C ASN A 361 -18.53 5.56 23.55
N ILE A 362 -18.05 6.10 24.67
CA ILE A 362 -17.81 5.31 25.87
C ILE A 362 -19.11 5.36 26.67
N ARG A 363 -19.66 4.18 27.01
CA ARG A 363 -20.69 4.11 28.06
C ARG A 363 -20.01 4.45 29.37
N VAL A 364 -20.29 5.64 29.88
CA VAL A 364 -19.81 6.13 31.19
C VAL A 364 -20.50 5.35 32.30
#